data_AF-A0A379MSB9-F1
#
_entry.id   AF-A0A379MSB9-F1
#
_cell.length_a   1.000
_cell.length_b   1.000
_cell.length_c   1.000
_cell.angle_alpha   90.00
_cell.angle_beta   90.00
_cell.angle_gamma   90.00
#
_symmetry.space_group_name_H-M   'P 1'
#
loop_
_entity.id
_entity.type
_entity.pdbx_description
1 polymer ?
#
loop_
_entity_poly.entity_id
_entity_poly.type
_entity_poly.pdbx_seq_one_letter_code
_entity_poly.pdbx_strand_id
1 'polypeptide(L)'
;MKFKPFSIAFLISLALYLACCWIRGGYIDLLSLSGISLASLVYGITYYILTVILLRKFREKLSTEWVVIAILLGAVILELPYWTFCISATPGLWPEIFVRLLAIGGGYLCWKISGRVWKVVVSGVFLAFCLWISYSGYDLWVNKMYYGTWTGRLDPVTDVGMIGMQTPEEETVRLEKFRGRYVVLDFISSSCGVCIRKLPLVQELQDTYADNPQVEVYVVFCRDTARGESPAIGAKGLTERGYHIPLLSIPMDDPNLKEVFGVEKFPDVQVVDPEGKIVFRGRIENAGDFLSRSLGR
;
A
#
# COMPACT_ATOMS: atom_id res chain seq x y z
N MET A 1 31.85 14.05 29.44
CA MET A 1 30.95 14.93 28.67
C MET A 1 30.31 14.18 27.49
N LYS A 2 29.60 13.06 27.75
CA LYS A 2 29.03 12.14 26.72
C LYS A 2 27.77 12.67 26.02
N PHE A 3 27.16 13.73 26.56
CA PHE A 3 25.88 14.27 26.09
C PHE A 3 25.98 14.91 24.69
N LYS A 4 27.01 15.73 24.44
CA LYS A 4 27.20 16.40 23.14
C LYS A 4 27.26 15.44 21.94
N PRO A 5 28.13 14.40 21.91
CA PRO A 5 28.19 13.47 20.77
C PRO A 5 26.89 12.67 20.59
N PHE A 6 26.22 12.29 21.69
CA PHE A 6 24.92 11.63 21.65
C PHE A 6 23.85 12.51 20.99
N SER A 7 23.71 13.76 21.43
CA SER A 7 22.74 14.70 20.87
C SER A 7 22.98 14.97 19.38
N ILE A 8 24.25 15.05 18.95
CA ILE A 8 24.57 15.23 17.53
C ILE A 8 24.14 14.01 16.71
N ALA A 9 24.44 12.78 17.16
CA ALA A 9 24.01 11.56 16.45
C ALA A 9 22.47 11.46 16.36
N PHE A 10 21.77 11.80 17.45
CA PHE A 10 20.32 11.87 17.49
C PHE A 10 19.77 12.89 16.49
N LEU A 11 20.28 14.13 16.49
CA LEU A 11 19.82 15.19 15.61
C LEU A 11 20.06 14.87 14.13
N ILE A 12 21.18 14.23 13.79
CA ILE A 12 21.45 13.79 12.41
C ILE A 12 20.44 12.73 11.99
N SER A 13 20.17 11.74 12.86
CA SER A 13 19.16 10.71 12.59
C SER A 13 17.76 11.30 12.40
N LEU A 14 17.37 12.24 13.27
CA LEU A 14 16.09 12.94 13.18
C LEU A 14 15.99 13.80 11.92
N ALA A 15 17.06 14.47 11.52
CA ALA A 15 17.10 15.26 10.30
C ALA A 15 16.93 14.37 9.06
N LEU A 16 17.57 13.20 9.02
CA LEU A 16 17.36 12.23 7.95
C LEU A 16 15.91 11.72 7.92
N TYR A 17 15.34 11.41 9.09
CA TYR A 17 13.94 11.01 9.19
C TYR A 17 13.00 12.04 8.54
N LEU A 18 13.13 13.31 8.93
CA LEU A 18 12.33 14.41 8.41
C LEU A 18 12.57 14.64 6.91
N ALA A 19 13.83 14.58 6.48
CA ALA A 19 14.22 14.78 5.09
C ALA A 19 13.67 13.72 4.13
N CYS A 20 13.30 12.53 4.61
CA CYS A 20 12.72 11.47 3.79
C CYS A 20 11.20 11.30 4.00
N CYS A 21 10.61 11.98 5.00
CA CYS A 21 9.22 11.76 5.40
C CYS A 21 8.22 12.06 4.26
N TRP A 22 8.50 13.09 3.46
CA TRP A 22 7.67 13.51 2.34
C TRP A 22 7.55 12.46 1.22
N ILE A 23 8.51 11.54 1.10
CA ILE A 23 8.49 10.44 0.11
C ILE A 23 7.27 9.54 0.32
N ARG A 24 6.84 9.38 1.58
CA ARG A 24 5.65 8.59 1.94
C ARG A 24 4.37 9.09 1.26
N GLY A 25 4.33 10.37 0.88
CA GLY A 25 3.17 10.98 0.22
C GLY A 25 2.86 10.42 -1.16
N GLY A 26 3.81 9.72 -1.80
CA GLY A 26 3.59 9.13 -3.13
C GLY A 26 3.47 10.17 -4.24
N TYR A 27 4.11 11.33 -4.06
CA TYR A 27 4.20 12.38 -5.07
C TYR A 27 5.36 12.17 -6.05
N ILE A 28 6.24 11.22 -5.76
CA ILE A 28 7.37 10.84 -6.61
C ILE A 28 7.28 9.35 -6.92
N ASP A 29 7.42 9.06 -8.20
CA ASP A 29 7.61 7.72 -8.73
C ASP A 29 9.07 7.56 -9.17
N LEU A 30 9.73 6.53 -8.67
CA LEU A 30 11.11 6.21 -9.02
C LEU A 30 11.26 4.70 -9.15
N LEU A 31 11.77 4.23 -10.29
CA LEU A 31 11.94 2.79 -10.58
C LEU A 31 10.64 1.99 -10.39
N SER A 32 9.50 2.53 -10.80
CA SER A 32 8.17 1.93 -10.60
C SER A 32 7.75 1.76 -9.14
N LEU A 33 8.48 2.36 -8.20
CA LEU A 33 8.12 2.43 -6.78
C LEU A 33 7.62 3.81 -6.42
N SER A 34 6.60 3.86 -5.55
CA SER A 34 6.06 5.11 -5.03
C SER A 34 5.59 4.97 -3.59
N GLY A 35 5.37 6.11 -2.94
CA GLY A 35 4.83 6.17 -1.57
C GLY A 35 5.66 5.39 -0.56
N ILE A 36 5.00 4.50 0.19
CA ILE A 36 5.62 3.76 1.30
C ILE A 36 6.66 2.73 0.80
N SER A 37 6.45 2.10 -0.35
CA SER A 37 7.41 1.15 -0.93
C SER A 37 8.73 1.84 -1.29
N LEU A 38 8.65 3.02 -1.90
CA LEU A 38 9.82 3.84 -2.20
C LEU A 38 10.48 4.36 -0.92
N ALA A 39 9.69 4.84 0.04
CA ALA A 39 10.19 5.29 1.32
C ALA A 39 10.96 4.17 2.05
N SER A 40 10.45 2.92 2.01
CA SER A 40 11.13 1.75 2.60
C SER A 40 12.52 1.54 2.00
N LEU A 41 12.67 1.65 0.68
CA LEU A 41 13.95 1.50 0.00
C LEU A 41 14.92 2.62 0.40
N VAL A 42 14.46 3.87 0.35
CA VAL A 42 15.27 5.06 0.65
C VAL A 42 15.71 5.05 2.12
N TYR A 43 14.79 4.80 3.05
CA TYR A 43 15.12 4.69 4.48
C TYR A 43 16.07 3.53 4.74
N GLY A 44 15.84 2.36 4.12
CA GLY A 44 16.72 1.20 4.24
C GLY A 44 18.17 1.52 3.88
N ILE A 45 18.39 2.13 2.71
CA ILE A 45 19.74 2.47 2.23
C ILE A 45 20.37 3.58 3.08
N THR A 46 19.63 4.67 3.31
CA THR A 46 20.17 5.86 3.98
C THR A 46 20.48 5.59 5.45
N TYR A 47 19.62 4.88 6.19
CA TYR A 47 19.90 4.52 7.58
C TYR A 47 21.04 3.52 7.71
N TYR A 48 21.16 2.57 6.79
CA TYR A 48 22.29 1.62 6.78
C TYR A 48 23.63 2.37 6.67
N ILE A 49 23.72 3.28 5.69
CA ILE A 49 24.92 4.10 5.46
C ILE A 49 25.17 5.04 6.66
N LEU A 50 24.12 5.72 7.13
CA LEU A 50 24.19 6.64 8.26
C LEU A 50 24.76 5.95 9.50
N THR A 51 24.26 4.75 9.83
CA THR A 51 24.75 3.99 10.98
C THR A 51 26.23 3.66 10.87
N VAL A 52 26.71 3.21 9.71
CA VAL A 52 28.14 2.95 9.50
C VAL A 52 28.98 4.23 9.67
N ILE A 53 28.52 5.36 9.13
CA ILE A 53 29.22 6.66 9.24
C ILE A 53 29.30 7.12 10.68
N LEU A 54 28.17 7.13 11.41
CA LEU A 54 28.12 7.62 12.79
C LEU A 54 28.91 6.74 13.75
N LEU A 55 28.87 5.41 13.57
CA LEU A 55 29.68 4.48 14.36
C LEU A 55 31.19 4.69 14.16
N ARG A 56 31.63 5.01 12.93
CA ARG A 56 33.04 5.38 12.68
C ARG A 56 33.38 6.75 13.28
N LYS A 57 32.52 7.74 13.09
CA LYS A 57 32.74 9.13 13.52
C LYS A 57 32.83 9.28 15.04
N PHE A 58 32.03 8.51 15.78
CA PHE A 58 31.92 8.63 17.24
C PHE A 58 32.61 7.50 18.01
N ARG A 59 33.34 6.60 17.35
CA ARG A 59 34.03 5.44 17.93
C ARG A 59 34.83 5.74 19.21
N GLU A 60 35.53 6.87 19.22
CA GLU A 60 36.40 7.27 20.35
C GLU A 60 35.69 8.16 21.38
N LYS A 61 34.51 8.70 21.03
CA LYS A 61 33.81 9.72 21.82
C LYS A 61 32.62 9.16 22.60
N LEU A 62 32.05 8.06 22.14
CA LEU A 62 30.85 7.44 22.68
C LEU A 62 30.95 5.92 22.53
N SER A 63 30.34 5.16 23.43
CA SER A 63 30.27 3.71 23.23
C SER A 63 29.30 3.40 22.07
N THR A 64 29.56 2.28 21.41
CA THR A 64 28.82 1.83 20.23
C THR A 64 27.31 1.76 20.49
N GLU A 65 26.91 1.29 21.67
CA GLU A 65 25.52 1.11 22.08
C GLU A 65 24.80 2.46 22.15
N TRP A 66 25.44 3.46 22.74
CA TRP A 66 24.87 4.81 22.84
C TRP A 66 24.73 5.50 21.48
N VAL A 67 25.62 5.21 20.52
CA VAL A 67 25.48 5.73 19.15
C VAL A 67 24.26 5.09 18.48
N VAL A 68 24.11 3.77 18.60
CA VAL A 68 22.96 3.05 18.05
C VAL A 68 21.65 3.52 18.69
N ILE A 69 21.62 3.70 20.02
CA ILE A 69 20.45 4.24 20.74
C ILE A 69 20.10 5.64 20.25
N ALA A 70 21.09 6.52 20.06
CA ALA A 70 20.85 7.86 19.53
C ALA A 70 20.21 7.84 18.13
N ILE A 71 20.71 6.94 17.26
CA ILE A 71 20.17 6.78 15.90
C ILE A 71 18.74 6.24 15.97
N LEU A 72 18.51 5.18 16.76
CA LEU A 72 17.18 4.58 16.93
C LEU A 72 16.17 5.62 17.42
N LEU A 73 16.51 6.39 18.45
CA LEU A 73 15.64 7.45 18.96
C LEU A 73 15.31 8.48 17.89
N GLY A 74 16.30 8.98 17.14
CA GLY A 74 16.04 9.92 16.04
C GLY A 74 15.17 9.33 14.93
N ALA A 75 15.23 8.01 14.73
CA ALA A 75 14.48 7.31 13.69
C ALA A 75 13.02 7.01 14.07
N VAL A 76 12.66 6.97 15.36
CA VAL A 76 11.31 6.54 15.79
C VAL A 76 10.58 7.55 16.67
N ILE A 77 11.25 8.55 17.25
CA ILE A 77 10.67 9.42 18.27
C ILE A 77 9.38 10.12 17.83
N LEU A 78 9.27 10.50 16.55
CA LEU A 78 8.07 11.16 16.02
C LEU A 78 6.92 10.18 15.74
N GLU A 79 7.21 8.89 15.63
CA GLU A 79 6.20 7.85 15.40
C GLU A 79 5.69 7.23 16.70
N LEU A 80 6.41 7.38 17.82
CA LEU A 80 5.99 6.84 19.11
C LEU A 80 4.58 7.29 19.54
N PRO A 81 4.20 8.59 19.44
CA PRO A 81 2.84 9.01 19.75
C PRO A 81 1.82 8.41 18.77
N TYR A 82 2.20 8.27 17.50
CA TYR A 82 1.33 7.65 16.50
C TYR A 82 1.03 6.18 16.85
N TRP A 83 2.03 5.44 17.33
CA TRP A 83 1.87 4.04 17.74
C TRP A 83 0.98 3.88 18.98
N THR A 84 0.97 4.85 19.89
CA THR A 84 0.10 4.73 21.07
C THR A 84 -1.37 4.97 20.76
N PHE A 85 -1.68 5.80 19.74
CA PHE A 85 -3.06 6.23 19.46
C PHE A 85 -3.68 5.64 18.19
N CYS A 86 -2.88 5.24 17.19
CA CYS A 86 -3.38 4.92 15.85
C CYS A 86 -2.74 3.67 15.21
N ILE A 87 -2.14 2.77 16.00
CA ILE A 87 -1.40 1.60 15.50
C ILE A 87 -2.24 0.65 14.63
N SER A 88 -3.54 0.55 14.91
CA SER A 88 -4.49 -0.24 14.10
C SER A 88 -4.92 0.45 12.81
N ALA A 89 -4.69 1.77 12.69
CA ALA A 89 -5.22 2.56 11.59
C ALA A 89 -4.38 2.44 10.31
N THR A 90 -3.08 2.11 10.36
CA THR A 90 -2.22 1.99 9.16
C THR A 90 -1.23 0.81 9.18
N PRO A 91 -1.73 -0.44 9.07
CA PRO A 91 -0.87 -1.62 8.93
C PRO A 91 0.19 -1.54 7.82
N GLY A 92 -0.06 -0.72 6.80
CA GLY A 92 0.84 -0.49 5.68
C GLY A 92 2.12 0.29 6.00
N LEU A 93 2.26 0.93 7.17
CA LEU A 93 3.51 1.62 7.56
C LEU A 93 4.57 0.68 8.14
N TRP A 94 4.16 -0.49 8.63
CA TRP A 94 5.06 -1.44 9.30
C TRP A 94 6.26 -1.90 8.47
N PRO A 95 6.13 -2.23 7.17
CA PRO A 95 7.28 -2.67 6.38
C PRO A 95 8.41 -1.64 6.36
N GLU A 96 8.07 -0.35 6.24
CA GLU A 96 9.05 0.73 6.23
C GLU A 96 9.78 0.82 7.58
N ILE A 97 9.03 0.78 8.68
CA ILE A 97 9.58 0.80 10.04
C ILE A 97 10.51 -0.39 10.26
N PHE A 98 10.08 -1.60 9.87
CA PHE A 98 10.91 -2.80 9.99
C PHE A 98 12.20 -2.69 9.17
N VAL A 99 12.11 -2.22 7.92
CA VAL A 99 13.29 -2.01 7.07
C VAL A 99 14.24 -0.99 7.68
N ARG A 100 13.73 0.10 8.25
CA ARG A 100 14.55 1.12 8.92
C ARG A 100 15.27 0.58 10.15
N LEU A 101 14.59 -0.20 10.99
CA LEU A 101 15.21 -0.83 12.16
C LEU A 101 16.26 -1.88 11.75
N LEU A 102 15.95 -2.68 10.72
CA LEU A 102 16.89 -3.63 10.13
C LEU A 102 18.10 -2.93 9.48
N ALA A 103 17.93 -1.75 8.91
CA ALA A 103 19.01 -0.94 8.36
C ALA A 103 20.01 -0.52 9.42
N ILE A 104 19.52 -0.07 10.57
CA ILE A 104 20.34 0.31 11.71
C ILE A 104 21.09 -0.92 12.26
N GLY A 105 20.41 -2.05 12.41
CA GLY A 105 21.02 -3.32 12.83
C GLY A 105 22.06 -3.84 11.83
N GLY A 106 21.75 -3.80 10.53
CA GLY A 106 22.63 -4.19 9.43
C GLY A 106 23.87 -3.32 9.33
N GLY A 107 23.71 -2.00 9.47
CA GLY A 107 24.82 -1.05 9.52
C GLY A 107 25.74 -1.29 10.71
N TYR A 108 25.17 -1.60 11.88
CA TYR A 108 25.93 -2.01 13.07
C TYR A 108 26.71 -3.31 12.82
N LEU A 109 26.06 -4.33 12.25
CA LEU A 109 26.70 -5.61 11.94
C LEU A 109 27.86 -5.44 10.94
N CYS A 110 27.64 -4.67 9.88
CA CYS A 110 28.67 -4.36 8.89
C CYS A 110 29.87 -3.60 9.48
N TRP A 111 29.62 -2.69 10.43
CA TRP A 111 30.69 -2.01 11.15
C TRP A 111 31.49 -2.96 12.06
N LYS A 112 30.82 -3.90 12.73
CA LYS A 112 31.44 -4.85 13.67
C LYS A 112 32.29 -5.93 12.98
N ILE A 113 31.89 -6.37 11.79
CA ILE A 113 32.63 -7.37 11.02
C ILE A 113 34.01 -6.81 10.60
N SER A 114 35.06 -7.62 10.68
CA SER A 114 36.42 -7.23 10.26
C SER A 114 36.70 -7.56 8.78
N GLY A 115 36.27 -8.74 8.31
CA GLY A 115 36.54 -9.24 6.96
C GLY A 115 35.84 -8.46 5.84
N ARG A 116 36.61 -8.05 4.82
CA ARG A 116 36.10 -7.27 3.67
C ARG A 116 35.04 -8.03 2.87
N VAL A 117 35.24 -9.33 2.66
CA VAL A 117 34.29 -10.20 1.94
C VAL A 117 32.95 -10.25 2.69
N TRP A 118 32.98 -10.52 3.99
CA TRP A 118 31.76 -10.59 4.80
C TRP A 118 30.99 -9.27 4.88
N LYS A 119 31.68 -8.12 4.84
CA LYS A 119 31.00 -6.81 4.71
C LYS A 119 30.21 -6.70 3.41
N VAL A 120 30.81 -7.10 2.30
CA VAL A 120 30.14 -7.09 0.99
C VAL A 120 28.95 -8.04 0.99
N VAL A 121 29.12 -9.25 1.54
CA VAL A 121 28.04 -10.24 1.64
C VAL A 121 26.87 -9.71 2.49
N VAL A 122 27.12 -9.20 3.69
CA VAL A 122 26.06 -8.69 4.57
C VAL A 122 25.35 -7.47 3.96
N SER A 123 26.11 -6.53 3.39
CA SER A 123 25.54 -5.40 2.64
C SER A 123 24.69 -5.86 1.45
N GLY A 124 25.16 -6.86 0.70
CA GLY A 124 24.45 -7.39 -0.47
C GLY A 124 23.16 -8.09 -0.08
N VAL A 125 23.18 -8.93 0.96
CA VAL A 125 21.98 -9.60 1.50
C VAL A 125 20.97 -8.58 2.02
N PHE A 126 21.42 -7.56 2.77
CA PHE A 126 20.56 -6.50 3.25
C PHE A 126 19.93 -5.70 2.11
N LEU A 127 20.71 -5.34 1.08
CA LEU A 127 20.20 -4.64 -0.09
C LEU A 127 19.20 -5.50 -0.88
N ALA A 128 19.47 -6.79 -1.06
CA ALA A 128 18.55 -7.72 -1.71
C ALA A 128 17.22 -7.82 -0.94
N PHE A 129 17.27 -7.87 0.39
CA PHE A 129 16.07 -7.83 1.23
C PHE A 129 15.31 -6.52 1.08
N CYS A 130 16.00 -5.36 1.09
CA CYS A 130 15.39 -4.04 0.88
C CYS A 130 14.73 -3.92 -0.50
N LEU A 131 15.34 -4.48 -1.54
CA LEU A 131 14.73 -4.51 -2.87
C LEU A 131 13.50 -5.41 -2.87
N TRP A 132 13.61 -6.64 -2.34
CA TRP A 132 12.50 -7.58 -2.31
C TRP A 132 11.29 -7.02 -1.56
N ILE A 133 11.49 -6.47 -0.35
CA ILE A 133 10.40 -5.90 0.44
C ILE A 133 9.78 -4.69 -0.24
N SER A 134 10.57 -3.85 -0.92
CA SER A 134 10.03 -2.68 -1.64
C SER A 134 9.24 -3.04 -2.89
N TYR A 135 9.61 -4.09 -3.63
CA TYR A 135 8.93 -4.45 -4.89
C TYR A 135 7.80 -5.46 -4.74
N SER A 136 7.96 -6.48 -3.89
CA SER A 136 6.99 -7.58 -3.80
C SER A 136 6.55 -7.87 -2.36
N GLY A 137 7.48 -7.79 -1.41
CA GLY A 137 7.17 -8.08 -0.01
C GLY A 137 6.17 -7.10 0.61
N TYR A 138 6.17 -5.84 0.16
CA TYR A 138 5.19 -4.82 0.59
C TYR A 138 3.77 -5.26 0.25
N ASP A 139 3.56 -5.78 -0.95
CA ASP A 139 2.26 -6.19 -1.44
C ASP A 139 1.77 -7.42 -0.70
N LEU A 140 2.66 -8.39 -0.50
CA LEU A 140 2.40 -9.56 0.34
C LEU A 140 1.98 -9.14 1.75
N TRP A 141 2.68 -8.16 2.35
CA TRP A 141 2.37 -7.63 3.66
C TRP A 141 1.00 -6.96 3.71
N VAL A 142 0.76 -6.02 2.79
CA VAL A 142 -0.49 -5.28 2.68
C VAL A 142 -1.65 -6.25 2.47
N ASN A 143 -1.51 -7.21 1.56
CA ASN A 143 -2.54 -8.22 1.32
C ASN A 143 -2.82 -9.03 2.57
N LYS A 144 -1.78 -9.49 3.28
CA LYS A 144 -1.95 -10.29 4.48
C LYS A 144 -2.65 -9.52 5.59
N MET A 145 -2.30 -8.24 5.76
CA MET A 145 -2.83 -7.40 6.84
C MET A 145 -4.25 -6.90 6.57
N TYR A 146 -4.59 -6.58 5.32
CA TYR A 146 -5.91 -6.04 4.99
C TYR A 146 -6.91 -7.10 4.51
N TYR A 147 -6.44 -8.15 3.86
CA TYR A 147 -7.31 -9.15 3.21
C TYR A 147 -7.12 -10.56 3.78
N GLY A 148 -6.20 -10.75 4.73
CA GLY A 148 -5.94 -12.03 5.38
C GLY A 148 -5.16 -13.05 4.52
N THR A 149 -4.93 -12.76 3.24
CA THR A 149 -4.29 -13.66 2.26
C THR A 149 -3.03 -13.04 1.69
N TRP A 150 -2.08 -13.86 1.26
CA TRP A 150 -0.80 -13.35 0.72
C TRP A 150 -0.92 -12.82 -0.71
N THR A 151 -1.78 -13.46 -1.52
CA THR A 151 -1.89 -13.20 -2.96
C THR A 151 -3.15 -12.42 -3.33
N GLY A 152 -4.01 -12.10 -2.37
CA GLY A 152 -5.34 -11.54 -2.61
C GLY A 152 -6.38 -12.57 -3.06
N ARG A 153 -5.98 -13.81 -3.39
CA ARG A 153 -6.93 -14.89 -3.72
C ARG A 153 -7.70 -15.32 -2.48
N LEU A 154 -8.99 -15.53 -2.66
CA LEU A 154 -9.90 -15.99 -1.62
C LEU A 154 -10.45 -17.36 -2.02
N ASP A 155 -10.62 -18.24 -1.03
CA ASP A 155 -11.52 -19.38 -1.21
C ASP A 155 -12.95 -18.81 -1.26
N PRO A 156 -13.74 -19.11 -2.31
CA PRO A 156 -15.00 -18.41 -2.54
C PRO A 156 -16.06 -18.79 -1.51
N VAL A 157 -16.32 -17.90 -0.55
CA VAL A 157 -17.30 -18.10 0.53
C VAL A 157 -18.51 -17.16 0.42
N THR A 158 -18.35 -15.98 -0.18
CA THR A 158 -19.39 -14.94 -0.22
C THR A 158 -20.03 -14.84 -1.61
N ASP A 159 -21.29 -15.27 -1.73
CA ASP A 159 -22.14 -14.99 -2.90
C ASP A 159 -22.71 -13.58 -2.79
N VAL A 160 -22.48 -12.76 -3.81
CA VAL A 160 -22.89 -11.35 -3.87
C VAL A 160 -23.96 -11.08 -4.92
N GLY A 161 -24.49 -12.12 -5.59
CA GLY A 161 -25.39 -11.96 -6.74
C GLY A 161 -26.65 -11.14 -6.44
N MET A 162 -27.21 -11.27 -5.24
CA MET A 162 -28.44 -10.55 -4.86
C MET A 162 -28.22 -9.09 -4.49
N ILE A 163 -26.97 -8.66 -4.32
CA ILE A 163 -26.66 -7.29 -3.93
C ILE A 163 -26.92 -6.34 -5.11
N GLY A 164 -27.70 -5.30 -4.83
CA GLY A 164 -28.02 -4.24 -5.79
C GLY A 164 -27.12 -3.03 -5.62
N MET A 165 -26.68 -2.46 -6.72
CA MET A 165 -26.01 -1.16 -6.79
C MET A 165 -26.75 -0.25 -7.76
N GLN A 166 -26.57 1.06 -7.65
CA GLN A 166 -27.23 2.03 -8.53
C GLN A 166 -26.34 2.45 -9.70
N THR A 167 -26.92 2.61 -10.88
CA THR A 167 -26.28 3.29 -12.01
C THR A 167 -26.28 4.81 -11.81
N PRO A 168 -25.58 5.60 -12.64
CA PRO A 168 -25.67 7.06 -12.63
C PRO A 168 -27.10 7.60 -12.79
N GLU A 169 -27.97 6.84 -13.46
CA GLU A 169 -29.40 7.12 -13.67
C GLU A 169 -30.28 6.65 -12.49
N GLU A 170 -29.66 6.22 -11.39
CA GLU A 170 -30.30 5.72 -10.16
C GLU A 170 -31.07 4.40 -10.32
N GLU A 171 -30.88 3.70 -11.45
CA GLU A 171 -31.45 2.37 -11.66
C GLU A 171 -30.70 1.33 -10.82
N THR A 172 -31.44 0.46 -10.13
CA THR A 172 -30.83 -0.63 -9.36
C THR A 172 -30.46 -1.80 -10.25
N VAL A 173 -29.18 -2.12 -10.31
CA VAL A 173 -28.61 -3.30 -10.97
C VAL A 173 -28.13 -4.28 -9.92
N ARG A 174 -28.64 -5.52 -9.97
CA ARG A 174 -28.14 -6.63 -9.14
C ARG A 174 -26.93 -7.30 -9.78
N LEU A 175 -25.97 -7.72 -8.98
CA LEU A 175 -24.76 -8.38 -9.46
C LEU A 175 -25.04 -9.72 -10.17
N GLU A 176 -26.17 -10.36 -9.89
CA GLU A 176 -26.64 -11.57 -10.59
C GLU A 176 -26.76 -11.37 -12.11
N LYS A 177 -26.99 -10.14 -12.59
CA LYS A 177 -26.97 -9.78 -14.02
C LYS A 177 -25.64 -10.15 -14.70
N PHE A 178 -24.56 -10.24 -13.91
CA PHE A 178 -23.22 -10.53 -14.40
C PHE A 178 -22.83 -12.00 -14.29
N ARG A 179 -23.73 -12.90 -13.85
CA ARG A 179 -23.47 -14.36 -13.87
C ARG A 179 -22.96 -14.79 -15.26
N GLY A 180 -21.97 -15.67 -15.26
CA GLY A 180 -21.26 -16.10 -16.48
C GLY A 180 -20.06 -15.23 -16.86
N ARG A 181 -19.78 -14.15 -16.13
CA ARG A 181 -18.65 -13.24 -16.36
C ARG A 181 -17.87 -12.98 -15.07
N TYR A 182 -16.59 -12.69 -15.22
CA TYR A 182 -15.82 -12.06 -14.16
C TYR A 182 -16.19 -10.58 -14.07
N VAL A 183 -16.33 -10.06 -12.85
CA VAL A 183 -16.61 -8.64 -12.61
C VAL A 183 -15.56 -8.07 -11.69
N VAL A 184 -14.83 -7.06 -12.17
CA VAL A 184 -13.92 -6.26 -11.34
C VAL A 184 -14.68 -5.09 -10.76
N LEU A 185 -14.64 -4.96 -9.44
CA LEU A 185 -15.24 -3.85 -8.69
C LEU A 185 -14.13 -3.09 -7.98
N ASP A 186 -13.83 -1.85 -8.41
CA ASP A 186 -12.94 -0.93 -7.70
C ASP A 186 -13.76 0.04 -6.85
N PHE A 187 -13.84 -0.23 -5.54
CA PHE A 187 -14.56 0.61 -4.58
C PHE A 187 -13.77 1.87 -4.27
N ILE A 188 -14.37 3.04 -4.51
CA ILE A 188 -13.75 4.35 -4.29
C ILE A 188 -14.65 5.29 -3.49
N SER A 189 -14.07 6.36 -2.94
CA SER A 189 -14.83 7.48 -2.36
C SER A 189 -14.37 8.82 -2.91
N SER A 190 -15.22 9.85 -2.81
CA SER A 190 -14.91 11.22 -3.24
C SER A 190 -13.72 11.86 -2.51
N SER A 191 -13.46 11.42 -1.27
CA SER A 191 -12.40 11.91 -0.38
C SER A 191 -11.09 11.12 -0.51
N CYS A 192 -11.04 10.11 -1.38
CA CYS A 192 -9.89 9.23 -1.53
C CYS A 192 -8.90 9.75 -2.59
N GLY A 193 -7.85 10.44 -2.15
CA GLY A 193 -6.81 10.94 -3.07
C GLY A 193 -6.00 9.84 -3.77
N VAL A 194 -5.85 8.66 -3.14
CA VAL A 194 -5.18 7.50 -3.75
C VAL A 194 -6.02 6.92 -4.89
N CYS A 195 -7.34 6.88 -4.74
CA CYS A 195 -8.27 6.36 -5.75
C CYS A 195 -8.12 7.12 -7.07
N ILE A 196 -8.08 8.46 -7.00
CA ILE A 196 -7.89 9.31 -8.19
C ILE A 196 -6.57 9.01 -8.90
N ARG A 197 -5.49 8.75 -8.16
CA ARG A 197 -4.18 8.40 -8.76
C ARG A 197 -4.16 7.02 -9.42
N LYS A 198 -5.07 6.12 -9.03
CA LYS A 198 -5.16 4.77 -9.56
C LYS A 198 -6.14 4.61 -10.72
N LEU A 199 -7.00 5.60 -10.99
CA LEU A 199 -7.92 5.61 -12.12
C LEU A 199 -7.27 5.30 -13.49
N PRO A 200 -6.05 5.78 -13.84
CA PRO A 200 -5.39 5.38 -15.09
C PRO A 200 -5.23 3.86 -15.25
N LEU A 201 -4.91 3.15 -14.17
CA LEU A 201 -4.73 1.70 -14.19
C LEU A 201 -6.06 0.95 -14.31
N VAL A 202 -7.13 1.51 -13.75
CA VAL A 202 -8.49 0.97 -13.89
C VAL A 202 -8.97 1.15 -15.34
N GLN A 203 -8.70 2.32 -15.94
CA GLN A 203 -9.00 2.58 -17.35
C GLN A 203 -8.21 1.63 -18.25
N GLU A 204 -6.91 1.43 -18.01
CA GLU A 204 -6.09 0.47 -18.76
C GLU A 204 -6.64 -0.96 -18.68
N LEU A 205 -7.08 -1.39 -17.49
CA LEU A 205 -7.71 -2.69 -17.30
C LEU A 205 -9.04 -2.79 -18.06
N GLN A 206 -9.86 -1.73 -18.01
CA GLN A 206 -11.12 -1.67 -18.76
C GLN A 206 -10.87 -1.73 -20.26
N ASP A 207 -9.91 -0.96 -20.80
CA ASP A 207 -9.52 -0.97 -22.21
C ASP A 207 -9.02 -2.35 -22.65
N THR A 208 -8.21 -3.01 -21.81
CA THR A 208 -7.66 -4.36 -22.07
C THR A 208 -8.77 -5.41 -22.23
N TYR A 209 -9.86 -5.26 -21.49
CA TYR A 209 -10.96 -6.22 -21.46
C TYR A 209 -12.24 -5.73 -22.16
N ALA A 210 -12.23 -4.56 -22.80
CA ALA A 210 -13.41 -3.93 -23.40
C ALA A 210 -14.13 -4.84 -24.41
N ASP A 211 -13.38 -5.59 -25.21
CA ASP A 211 -13.92 -6.51 -26.23
C ASP A 211 -14.07 -7.96 -25.71
N ASN A 212 -13.81 -8.22 -24.42
CA ASN A 212 -13.92 -9.56 -23.84
C ASN A 212 -15.28 -9.75 -23.18
N PRO A 213 -16.18 -10.59 -23.76
CA PRO A 213 -17.52 -10.77 -23.20
C PRO A 213 -17.52 -11.50 -21.84
N GLN A 214 -16.38 -12.04 -21.39
CA GLN A 214 -16.24 -12.74 -20.12
C GLN A 214 -15.80 -11.84 -18.96
N VAL A 215 -15.51 -10.56 -19.20
CA VAL A 215 -14.99 -9.64 -18.16
C VAL A 215 -15.71 -8.31 -18.23
N GLU A 216 -16.13 -7.82 -17.07
CA GLU A 216 -16.67 -6.47 -16.89
C GLU A 216 -15.84 -5.74 -15.83
N VAL A 217 -15.57 -4.45 -16.05
CA VAL A 217 -14.79 -3.62 -15.11
C VAL A 217 -15.63 -2.42 -14.70
N TYR A 218 -15.86 -2.27 -13.40
CA TYR A 218 -16.63 -1.18 -12.82
C TYR A 218 -15.86 -0.45 -11.73
N VAL A 219 -16.02 0.86 -11.71
CA VAL A 219 -15.79 1.66 -10.52
C VAL A 219 -17.05 1.64 -9.67
N VAL A 220 -16.92 1.33 -8.38
CA VAL A 220 -18.01 1.40 -7.41
C VAL A 220 -17.84 2.65 -6.56
N PHE A 221 -18.64 3.67 -6.82
CA PHE A 221 -18.62 4.93 -6.07
C PHE A 221 -19.39 4.76 -4.75
N CYS A 222 -18.67 4.65 -3.64
CA CYS A 222 -19.21 4.62 -2.29
C CYS A 222 -19.56 6.05 -1.85
N ARG A 223 -20.82 6.42 -2.07
CA ARG A 223 -21.30 7.80 -1.92
C ARG A 223 -21.63 8.13 -0.48
N ASP A 224 -21.24 9.33 -0.05
CA ASP A 224 -21.64 9.91 1.22
C ASP A 224 -22.97 10.67 1.05
N THR A 225 -24.07 9.99 1.36
CA THR A 225 -25.43 10.54 1.26
C THR A 225 -25.64 11.73 2.20
N ALA A 226 -24.94 11.78 3.34
CA ALA A 226 -25.00 12.91 4.27
C ALA A 226 -24.34 14.18 3.70
N ARG A 227 -23.41 14.02 2.75
CA ARG A 227 -22.80 15.12 1.98
C ARG A 227 -23.56 15.45 0.70
N GLY A 228 -24.71 14.80 0.45
CA GLY A 228 -25.51 15.01 -0.75
C GLY A 228 -24.91 14.40 -2.01
N GLU A 229 -24.05 13.38 -1.87
CA GLU A 229 -23.45 12.71 -3.02
C GLU A 229 -24.46 11.77 -3.71
N SER A 230 -24.50 11.81 -5.04
CA SER A 230 -25.31 10.93 -5.88
C SER A 230 -24.46 10.12 -6.86
N PRO A 231 -24.97 9.01 -7.42
CA PRO A 231 -24.27 8.24 -8.45
C PRO A 231 -23.84 9.10 -9.65
N ALA A 232 -24.69 10.04 -10.07
CA ALA A 232 -24.41 10.96 -11.16
C ALA A 232 -23.21 11.89 -10.89
N ILE A 233 -23.00 12.32 -9.64
CA ILE A 233 -21.83 13.13 -9.26
C ILE A 233 -20.54 12.32 -9.41
N GLY A 234 -20.55 11.05 -8.99
CA GLY A 234 -19.42 10.14 -9.18
C GLY A 234 -19.07 9.95 -10.65
N ALA A 235 -20.07 9.66 -11.49
CA ALA A 235 -19.90 9.47 -12.93
C ALA A 235 -19.37 10.73 -13.61
N LYS A 236 -19.96 11.89 -13.30
CA LYS A 236 -19.47 13.18 -13.79
C LYS A 236 -18.01 13.41 -13.40
N GLY A 237 -17.62 13.06 -12.18
CA GLY A 237 -16.25 13.15 -11.71
C GLY A 237 -15.25 12.31 -12.52
N LEU A 238 -15.63 11.12 -12.98
CA LEU A 238 -14.80 10.30 -13.86
C LEU A 238 -14.66 10.96 -15.24
N THR A 239 -15.78 11.35 -15.85
CA THR A 239 -15.82 11.96 -17.18
C THR A 239 -15.05 13.28 -17.25
N GLU A 240 -15.19 14.16 -16.25
CA GLU A 240 -14.44 15.43 -16.18
C GLU A 240 -12.93 15.22 -16.09
N ARG A 241 -12.48 14.05 -15.61
CA ARG A 241 -11.07 13.66 -15.56
C ARG A 241 -10.62 12.89 -16.80
N GLY A 242 -11.50 12.67 -17.77
CA GLY A 242 -11.22 11.96 -19.03
C GLY A 242 -11.28 10.44 -18.93
N TYR A 243 -11.93 9.87 -17.91
CA TYR A 243 -12.08 8.43 -17.76
C TYR A 243 -13.49 7.99 -18.18
N HIS A 244 -13.57 6.90 -18.93
CA HIS A 244 -14.80 6.35 -19.50
C HIS A 244 -15.10 4.94 -18.94
N ILE A 245 -14.97 4.80 -17.63
CA ILE A 245 -15.17 3.53 -16.93
C ILE A 245 -16.63 3.43 -16.50
N PRO A 246 -17.32 2.31 -16.74
CA PRO A 246 -18.65 2.07 -16.20
C PRO A 246 -18.70 2.24 -14.68
N LEU A 247 -19.73 2.93 -14.18
CA LEU A 247 -19.87 3.24 -12.76
C LEU A 247 -21.11 2.59 -12.16
N LEU A 248 -20.91 1.97 -10.99
CA LEU A 248 -21.97 1.59 -10.06
C LEU A 248 -21.80 2.42 -8.79
N SER A 249 -22.85 2.50 -7.96
CA SER A 249 -22.78 3.24 -6.71
C SER A 249 -23.55 2.56 -5.60
N ILE A 250 -22.98 2.59 -4.40
CA ILE A 250 -23.58 2.08 -3.16
C ILE A 250 -23.45 3.17 -2.07
N PRO A 251 -24.44 3.36 -1.19
CA PRO A 251 -24.30 4.27 -0.04
C PRO A 251 -23.15 3.80 0.87
N MET A 252 -22.41 4.74 1.46
CA MET A 252 -21.35 4.41 2.41
C MET A 252 -21.88 3.81 3.72
N ASP A 253 -23.15 4.08 4.04
CA ASP A 253 -23.89 3.53 5.19
C ASP A 253 -24.67 2.25 4.86
N ASP A 254 -24.60 1.75 3.62
CA ASP A 254 -25.22 0.48 3.25
C ASP A 254 -24.57 -0.69 4.02
N PRO A 255 -25.35 -1.52 4.76
CA PRO A 255 -24.81 -2.64 5.51
C PRO A 255 -23.99 -3.61 4.65
N ASN A 256 -24.38 -3.81 3.39
CA ASN A 256 -23.70 -4.76 2.50
C ASN A 256 -22.26 -4.32 2.18
N LEU A 257 -21.96 -3.02 2.20
CA LEU A 257 -20.61 -2.52 1.92
C LEU A 257 -19.59 -3.08 2.93
N LYS A 258 -19.96 -3.12 4.22
CA LYS A 258 -19.09 -3.62 5.29
C LYS A 258 -19.32 -5.09 5.60
N GLU A 259 -20.56 -5.56 5.65
CA GLU A 259 -20.87 -6.92 6.09
C GLU A 259 -20.64 -7.96 4.99
N VAL A 260 -20.92 -7.60 3.73
CA VAL A 260 -20.83 -8.53 2.59
C VAL A 260 -19.51 -8.33 1.83
N PHE A 261 -19.21 -7.10 1.40
CA PHE A 261 -17.98 -6.81 0.67
C PHE A 261 -16.77 -6.58 1.59
N GLY A 262 -16.99 -6.39 2.90
CA GLY A 262 -15.90 -6.21 3.85
C GLY A 262 -15.10 -4.91 3.65
N VAL A 263 -15.62 -3.92 2.93
CA VAL A 263 -14.86 -2.72 2.53
C VAL A 263 -14.70 -1.78 3.73
N GLU A 264 -13.47 -1.68 4.21
CA GLU A 264 -13.11 -0.80 5.33
C GLU A 264 -12.34 0.46 4.90
N LYS A 265 -11.66 0.39 3.76
CA LYS A 265 -10.73 1.42 3.25
C LYS A 265 -10.80 1.49 1.74
N PHE A 266 -10.42 2.64 1.19
CA PHE A 266 -10.42 2.90 -0.25
C PHE A 266 -9.01 3.22 -0.76
N PRO A 267 -8.64 2.82 -1.99
CA PRO A 267 -9.42 1.94 -2.86
C PRO A 267 -9.45 0.49 -2.36
N ASP A 268 -10.46 -0.27 -2.76
CA ASP A 268 -10.57 -1.71 -2.52
C ASP A 268 -10.99 -2.38 -3.83
N VAL A 269 -10.14 -3.23 -4.41
CA VAL A 269 -10.45 -3.91 -5.67
C VAL A 269 -10.85 -5.34 -5.38
N GLN A 270 -12.01 -5.75 -5.89
CA GLN A 270 -12.53 -7.11 -5.77
C GLN A 270 -12.83 -7.71 -7.14
N VAL A 271 -12.60 -9.01 -7.30
CA VAL A 271 -13.05 -9.75 -8.48
C VAL A 271 -14.11 -10.76 -8.06
N VAL A 272 -15.26 -10.66 -8.70
CA VAL A 272 -16.37 -11.62 -8.61
C VAL A 272 -16.24 -12.61 -9.76
N ASP A 273 -16.38 -13.90 -9.49
CA ASP A 273 -16.36 -14.98 -10.47
C ASP A 273 -17.71 -15.12 -11.22
N PRO A 274 -17.76 -15.93 -12.31
CA PRO A 274 -18.99 -16.21 -13.06
C PRO A 274 -20.15 -16.76 -12.22
N GLU A 275 -19.86 -17.41 -11.09
CA GLU A 275 -20.85 -17.95 -10.15
C GLU A 275 -21.42 -16.88 -9.21
N GLY A 276 -20.87 -15.67 -9.20
CA GLY A 276 -21.29 -14.56 -8.37
C GLY A 276 -20.58 -14.49 -7.01
N LYS A 277 -19.39 -15.08 -6.87
CA LYS A 277 -18.63 -15.13 -5.61
C LYS A 277 -17.36 -14.30 -5.68
N ILE A 278 -16.98 -13.67 -4.57
CA ILE A 278 -15.72 -12.92 -4.49
C ILE A 278 -14.54 -13.92 -4.41
N VAL A 279 -13.66 -13.89 -5.41
CA VAL A 279 -12.50 -14.79 -5.55
C VAL A 279 -11.16 -14.08 -5.42
N PHE A 280 -11.16 -12.75 -5.49
CA PHE A 280 -9.97 -11.93 -5.33
C PHE A 280 -10.31 -10.63 -4.62
N ARG A 281 -9.39 -10.18 -3.77
CA ARG A 281 -9.41 -8.85 -3.14
C ARG A 281 -7.99 -8.30 -3.01
N GLY A 282 -7.77 -7.06 -3.44
CA GLY A 282 -6.43 -6.51 -3.55
C GLY A 282 -6.37 -5.12 -4.15
N ARG A 283 -5.23 -4.84 -4.81
CA ARG A 283 -5.04 -3.65 -5.65
C ARG A 283 -5.33 -3.98 -7.11
N ILE A 284 -5.55 -2.94 -7.91
CA ILE A 284 -5.92 -3.05 -9.32
C ILE A 284 -4.89 -3.78 -10.18
N GLU A 285 -3.59 -3.59 -9.92
CA GLU A 285 -2.50 -4.24 -10.67
C GLU A 285 -2.55 -5.76 -10.51
N ASN A 286 -2.83 -6.22 -9.29
CA ASN A 286 -2.90 -7.63 -8.95
C ASN A 286 -4.20 -8.27 -9.49
N ALA A 287 -5.27 -7.49 -9.70
CA ALA A 287 -6.51 -7.97 -10.29
C ALA A 287 -6.34 -8.32 -11.78
N GLY A 288 -5.58 -7.50 -12.53
CA GLY A 288 -5.23 -7.82 -13.93
C GLY A 288 -4.44 -9.13 -14.06
N ASP A 289 -3.45 -9.33 -13.18
CA ASP A 289 -2.69 -10.58 -13.08
C ASP A 289 -3.55 -11.78 -12.69
N PHE A 290 -4.56 -11.57 -11.83
CA PHE A 290 -5.51 -12.61 -11.45
C PHE A 290 -6.39 -13.02 -12.63
N LEU A 291 -6.92 -12.05 -13.38
CA LEU A 291 -7.80 -12.29 -14.52
C LEU A 291 -7.08 -12.99 -15.67
N SER A 292 -5.88 -12.53 -16.06
CA SER A 292 -5.09 -13.16 -17.12
C SER A 292 -4.89 -14.66 -16.86
N ARG A 293 -4.43 -15.00 -15.65
CA ARG A 293 -4.27 -16.40 -15.21
C ARG A 293 -5.57 -17.18 -15.18
N SER A 294 -6.66 -16.58 -14.71
CA SER A 294 -7.97 -17.26 -14.60
C SER A 294 -8.58 -17.54 -15.97
N LEU A 295 -8.34 -16.67 -16.95
CA LEU A 295 -8.81 -16.81 -18.33
C LEU A 295 -7.84 -17.63 -19.22
N GLY A 296 -6.73 -18.12 -18.65
CA GLY A 296 -5.72 -18.89 -19.39
C GLY A 296 -4.95 -18.08 -20.44
N ARG A 297 -4.75 -16.78 -20.20
CA ARG A 297 -4.02 -15.85 -21.06
C ARG A 297 -2.66 -15.47 -20.45
#